data_AF-A0A949Y9M6-F1
#
_entry.id   AF-A0A949Y9M6-F1
#
_cell.length_a   1.000
_cell.length_b   1.000
_cell.length_c   1.000
_cell.angle_alpha   90.00
_cell.angle_beta   90.00
_cell.angle_gamma   90.00
#
_symmetry.space_group_name_H-M   'P 1'
#
loop_
_entity.id
_entity.type
_entity.pdbx_description
1 polymer ?
#
loop_
_entity_poly.entity_id
_entity_poly.type
_entity_poly.pdbx_seq_one_letter_code
_entity_poly.pdbx_strand_id
1 'polypeptide(L)'
;MNLGVRDALSKVPEVTLVFWIIKIAATTLGETGGDSVTMTFNWGYLAGTVLFFGFLVVLVIAQIFAKKFNPFLYWATIVASTTFGTTMADFADRSLGIGYTGGSTLLLVCLLAVLGLWHWSEGTISVNTVATPKVECFYWAAITFSQTLGTALGDWMADTGLGYEGGALVFAVGLAIIGALYLWTNISRVLLFWIAFILTRPFGATVGDFLDKPISDGGLNFSRPLASAIIAGFIVVCLFILPQRAGRHPGVSSQPAE
;
A
#
# COMPACT_ATOMS: atom_id res chain seq x y z
N MET A 1 21.10 -19.60 29.39
CA MET A 1 21.87 -19.73 28.13
C MET A 1 21.34 -18.66 27.18
N ASN A 2 21.98 -17.48 27.16
CA ASN A 2 21.54 -16.34 26.35
C ASN A 2 21.91 -16.60 24.89
N LEU A 3 20.95 -17.07 24.10
CA LEU A 3 21.08 -17.08 22.65
C LEU A 3 20.88 -15.65 22.16
N GLY A 4 21.97 -15.04 21.69
CA GLY A 4 21.97 -13.73 21.07
C GLY A 4 20.92 -13.66 19.96
N VAL A 5 19.89 -12.85 20.19
CA VAL A 5 19.04 -12.35 19.12
C VAL A 5 19.97 -11.50 18.25
N ARG A 6 20.44 -12.07 17.14
CA ARG A 6 21.08 -11.30 16.08
C ARG A 6 20.08 -10.23 15.68
N ASP A 7 20.48 -8.96 15.77
CA ASP A 7 19.78 -7.83 15.16
C ASP A 7 19.65 -8.09 13.65
N ALA A 8 18.64 -8.84 13.25
CA ALA A 8 18.25 -8.96 11.87
C ALA A 8 17.56 -7.64 11.51
N LEU A 9 18.29 -6.74 10.86
CA LEU A 9 17.72 -5.51 10.31
C LEU A 9 16.50 -5.87 9.45
N SER A 10 15.35 -5.26 9.74
CA SER A 10 14.13 -5.45 8.95
C SER A 10 14.39 -5.13 7.46
N LYS A 11 13.76 -5.88 6.56
CA LYS A 11 13.80 -5.57 5.11
C LYS A 11 12.76 -4.53 4.70
N VAL A 12 12.04 -3.95 5.66
CA VAL A 12 11.06 -2.88 5.46
C VAL A 12 11.68 -1.55 5.90
N PRO A 13 11.39 -0.43 5.22
CA PRO A 13 11.85 0.89 5.65
C PRO A 13 11.34 1.26 7.04
N GLU A 14 12.11 2.10 7.72
CA GLU A 14 11.66 2.78 8.93
C GLU A 14 10.41 3.63 8.66
N VAL A 15 9.40 3.49 9.53
CA VAL A 15 8.11 4.19 9.41
C VAL A 15 8.27 5.64 9.87
N THR A 16 8.82 6.47 8.99
CA THR A 16 9.00 7.92 9.17
C THR A 16 7.93 8.71 8.43
N LEU A 17 7.93 10.05 8.55
CA LEU A 17 7.07 10.89 7.72
C LEU A 17 7.35 10.69 6.22
N VAL A 18 8.63 10.51 5.85
CA VAL A 18 9.05 10.25 4.45
C VAL A 18 8.45 8.96 3.92
N PHE A 19 8.37 7.92 4.76
CA PHE A 19 7.69 6.67 4.40
C PHE A 19 6.24 6.93 3.99
N TRP A 20 5.49 7.70 4.78
CA TRP A 20 4.09 7.99 4.47
C TRP A 20 3.92 8.83 3.20
N ILE A 21 4.79 9.83 2.97
CA ILE A 21 4.78 10.64 1.75
C ILE A 21 4.98 9.77 0.51
N ILE A 22 6.01 8.92 0.51
CA ILE A 22 6.31 8.05 -0.63
C ILE A 22 5.22 6.97 -0.78
N LYS A 23 4.66 6.47 0.32
CA LYS A 23 3.56 5.50 0.29
C LYS A 23 2.32 6.08 -0.38
N ILE A 24 1.92 7.29 -0.02
CA ILE A 24 0.79 8.00 -0.65
C ILE A 24 1.08 8.21 -2.14
N ALA A 25 2.27 8.69 -2.49
CA ALA A 25 2.65 8.82 -3.90
C ALA A 25 2.60 7.48 -4.65
N ALA A 26 3.09 6.40 -4.05
CA ALA A 26 3.09 5.06 -4.67
C ALA A 26 1.69 4.47 -4.81
N THR A 27 0.76 4.77 -3.89
CA THR A 27 -0.64 4.35 -4.02
C THR A 27 -1.36 5.15 -5.11
N THR A 28 -1.14 6.46 -5.21
CA THR A 28 -1.67 7.29 -6.32
C THR A 28 -1.07 6.92 -7.67
N LEU A 29 0.23 6.60 -7.72
CA LEU A 29 0.88 6.09 -8.93
C LEU A 29 0.29 4.75 -9.35
N GLY A 30 0.02 3.85 -8.41
CA GLY A 30 -0.56 2.54 -8.72
C GLY A 30 -1.92 2.67 -9.40
N GLU A 31 -2.75 3.61 -8.93
CA GLU A 31 -4.07 3.88 -9.50
C GLU A 31 -3.95 4.42 -10.93
N THR A 32 -3.35 5.60 -11.08
CA THR A 32 -3.19 6.25 -12.39
C THR A 32 -2.40 5.39 -13.38
N GLY A 33 -1.42 4.62 -12.91
CA GLY A 33 -0.60 3.73 -13.73
C GLY A 33 -1.35 2.49 -14.19
N GLY A 34 -2.17 1.90 -13.31
CA GLY A 34 -3.06 0.79 -13.66
C GLY A 34 -4.04 1.21 -14.74
N ASP A 35 -4.73 2.33 -14.50
CA ASP A 35 -5.72 2.90 -15.41
C ASP A 35 -5.14 3.43 -16.71
N SER A 36 -3.88 3.87 -16.71
CA SER A 36 -3.16 4.19 -17.95
C SER A 36 -3.11 2.97 -18.87
N VAL A 37 -2.78 1.79 -18.35
CA VAL A 37 -2.70 0.57 -19.16
C VAL A 37 -4.08 0.01 -19.49
N THR A 38 -4.95 -0.12 -18.49
CA THR A 38 -6.25 -0.80 -18.66
C THR A 38 -7.25 0.05 -19.43
N MET A 39 -7.32 1.36 -19.14
CA MET A 39 -8.32 2.27 -19.70
C MET A 39 -7.74 3.14 -20.82
N THR A 40 -6.62 3.84 -20.60
CA THR A 40 -6.09 4.81 -21.59
C THR A 40 -5.50 4.12 -22.81
N PHE A 41 -4.70 3.07 -22.60
CA PHE A 41 -4.16 2.24 -23.67
C PHE A 41 -5.11 1.13 -24.09
N ASN A 42 -6.25 0.99 -23.39
CA ASN A 42 -7.34 0.08 -23.72
C ASN A 42 -6.92 -1.41 -23.79
N TRP A 43 -6.00 -1.84 -22.93
CA TRP A 43 -5.63 -3.27 -22.83
C TRP A 43 -6.72 -4.09 -22.12
N GLY A 44 -7.60 -3.43 -21.37
CA GLY A 44 -8.61 -4.07 -20.53
C GLY A 44 -8.04 -4.63 -19.22
N TYR A 45 -8.92 -4.83 -18.24
CA TYR A 45 -8.52 -5.15 -16.87
C TYR A 45 -7.85 -6.52 -16.73
N LEU A 46 -8.29 -7.54 -17.48
CA LEU A 46 -7.68 -8.87 -17.41
C LEU A 46 -6.21 -8.86 -17.89
N ALA A 47 -5.95 -8.27 -19.06
CA ALA A 47 -4.59 -8.20 -19.61
C ALA A 47 -3.67 -7.34 -18.73
N GLY A 48 -4.16 -6.20 -18.24
CA GLY A 48 -3.43 -5.36 -17.28
C GLY A 48 -3.11 -6.11 -15.97
N THR A 49 -4.09 -6.83 -15.43
CA THR A 49 -3.91 -7.63 -14.20
C THR A 49 -2.85 -8.70 -14.38
N VAL A 50 -2.87 -9.45 -15.48
CA VAL A 50 -1.86 -10.49 -15.76
C VAL A 50 -0.46 -9.86 -15.91
N LEU A 51 -0.35 -8.73 -16.58
CA LEU A 51 0.91 -8.00 -16.74
C LEU A 51 1.50 -7.57 -15.39
N PHE A 52 0.72 -6.87 -14.58
CA PHE A 52 1.19 -6.35 -13.29
C PHE A 52 1.38 -7.45 -12.24
N PHE A 53 0.62 -8.54 -12.33
CA PHE A 53 0.86 -9.72 -11.50
C PHE A 53 2.24 -10.32 -11.79
N GLY A 54 2.64 -10.43 -13.06
CA GLY A 54 3.97 -10.88 -13.44
C GLY A 54 5.09 -10.03 -12.81
N PHE A 55 4.97 -8.70 -12.91
CA PHE A 55 5.92 -7.78 -12.27
C PHE A 55 5.94 -7.91 -10.74
N LEU A 56 4.77 -8.01 -10.11
CA LEU A 56 4.64 -8.17 -8.66
C LEU A 56 5.34 -9.46 -8.19
N VAL A 57 5.09 -10.59 -8.84
CA VAL A 57 5.70 -11.87 -8.50
C VAL A 57 7.22 -11.79 -8.58
N VAL A 58 7.77 -11.24 -9.66
CA VAL A 58 9.23 -11.08 -9.84
C VAL A 58 9.83 -10.23 -8.72
N LEU A 59 9.19 -9.09 -8.38
CA LEU A 59 9.69 -8.18 -7.35
C LEU A 59 9.57 -8.73 -5.93
N VAL A 60 8.47 -9.43 -5.62
CA VAL A 60 8.29 -10.13 -4.33
C VAL A 60 9.34 -11.24 -4.17
N ILE A 61 9.59 -12.02 -5.23
CA ILE A 61 10.65 -13.04 -5.23
C ILE A 61 12.00 -12.37 -4.97
N ALA A 62 12.30 -11.26 -5.66
CA ALA A 62 13.53 -10.51 -5.45
C ALA A 62 13.66 -9.98 -4.01
N GLN A 63 12.56 -9.52 -3.38
CA GLN A 63 12.53 -9.11 -1.96
C GLN A 63 12.89 -10.26 -1.02
N ILE A 64 12.26 -11.42 -1.22
CA ILE A 64 12.51 -12.62 -0.42
C ILE A 64 13.98 -13.04 -0.49
N PHE A 65 14.59 -12.99 -1.69
CA PHE A 65 16.00 -13.32 -1.89
C PHE A 65 16.99 -12.23 -1.47
N ALA A 66 16.55 -10.97 -1.33
CA ALA A 66 17.42 -9.87 -0.94
C ALA A 66 17.99 -10.10 0.47
N LYS A 67 19.31 -9.99 0.63
CA LYS A 67 19.98 -10.22 1.92
C LYS A 67 19.98 -9.00 2.85
N LYS A 68 19.66 -7.82 2.32
CA LYS A 68 19.68 -6.53 3.01
C LYS A 68 18.54 -5.67 2.50
N PHE A 69 18.09 -4.73 3.32
CA PHE A 69 17.13 -3.72 2.91
C PHE A 69 17.65 -2.94 1.69
N ASN A 70 16.84 -2.87 0.65
CA ASN A 70 17.06 -2.06 -0.55
C ASN A 70 15.84 -1.16 -0.76
N PRO A 71 15.96 0.17 -0.60
CA PRO A 71 14.85 1.09 -0.76
C PRO A 71 14.19 1.01 -2.14
N PHE A 72 15.00 0.98 -3.22
CA PHE A 72 14.47 0.93 -4.58
C PHE A 72 13.67 -0.34 -4.83
N LEU A 73 14.18 -1.50 -4.39
CA LEU A 73 13.46 -2.75 -4.52
C LEU A 73 12.17 -2.74 -3.72
N TYR A 74 12.18 -2.18 -2.50
CA TYR A 74 10.99 -2.12 -1.65
C TYR A 74 9.90 -1.26 -2.29
N TRP A 75 10.25 -0.04 -2.69
CA TRP A 75 9.29 0.88 -3.29
C TRP A 75 8.82 0.42 -4.67
N ALA A 76 9.68 -0.21 -5.47
CA ALA A 76 9.26 -0.84 -6.72
C ALA A 76 8.24 -1.95 -6.46
N THR A 77 8.45 -2.78 -5.43
CA THR A 77 7.49 -3.84 -5.06
C THR A 77 6.17 -3.25 -4.55
N ILE A 78 6.23 -2.16 -3.78
CA ILE A 78 5.02 -1.42 -3.36
C ILE A 78 4.27 -0.88 -4.58
N VAL A 79 4.95 -0.21 -5.52
CA VAL A 79 4.34 0.31 -6.75
C VAL A 79 3.74 -0.82 -7.60
N ALA A 80 4.44 -1.95 -7.74
CA ALA A 80 3.90 -3.10 -8.46
C ALA A 80 2.65 -3.66 -7.76
N SER A 81 2.66 -3.75 -6.43
CA SER A 81 1.50 -4.23 -5.65
C SER A 81 0.31 -3.28 -5.72
N THR A 82 0.54 -1.97 -5.76
CA THR A 82 -0.54 -0.98 -5.91
C THR A 82 -1.11 -1.01 -7.32
N THR A 83 -0.25 -1.09 -8.33
CA THR A 83 -0.71 -1.14 -9.73
C THR A 83 -1.49 -2.42 -10.02
N PHE A 84 -0.97 -3.58 -9.59
CA PHE A 84 -1.71 -4.85 -9.66
C PHE A 84 -3.02 -4.77 -8.85
N GLY A 85 -2.96 -4.19 -7.66
CA GLY A 85 -4.11 -4.01 -6.78
C GLY A 85 -5.26 -3.29 -7.46
N THR A 86 -4.97 -2.18 -8.14
CA THR A 86 -5.94 -1.41 -8.93
C THR A 86 -6.58 -2.29 -10.01
N THR A 87 -5.76 -2.84 -10.91
CA THR A 87 -6.30 -3.57 -12.06
C THR A 87 -7.08 -4.82 -11.65
N MET A 88 -6.67 -5.47 -10.56
CA MET A 88 -7.38 -6.64 -10.01
C MET A 88 -8.71 -6.26 -9.36
N ALA A 89 -8.77 -5.12 -8.65
CA ALA A 89 -10.00 -4.62 -8.05
C ALA A 89 -11.02 -4.29 -9.15
N ASP A 90 -10.62 -3.52 -10.16
CA ASP A 90 -11.48 -3.19 -11.30
C ASP A 90 -11.92 -4.44 -12.07
N PHE A 91 -11.01 -5.40 -12.25
CA PHE A 91 -11.36 -6.66 -12.90
C PHE A 91 -12.46 -7.39 -12.12
N ALA A 92 -12.30 -7.52 -10.79
CA ALA A 92 -13.28 -8.19 -9.95
C ALA A 92 -14.62 -7.46 -9.89
N ASP A 93 -14.59 -6.15 -9.66
CA ASP A 93 -15.80 -5.38 -9.40
C ASP A 93 -16.56 -5.06 -10.68
N ARG A 94 -15.85 -4.67 -11.74
CA ARG A 94 -16.45 -4.21 -13.01
C ARG A 94 -16.57 -5.33 -14.05
N SER A 95 -15.54 -6.17 -14.22
CA SER A 95 -15.55 -7.20 -15.28
C SER A 95 -16.19 -8.52 -14.86
N LEU A 96 -15.90 -9.00 -13.64
CA LEU A 96 -16.55 -10.20 -13.09
C LEU A 96 -17.94 -9.89 -12.50
N GLY A 97 -18.28 -8.61 -12.32
CA GLY A 97 -19.59 -8.18 -11.85
C GLY A 97 -19.86 -8.45 -10.37
N ILE A 98 -18.81 -8.59 -9.55
CA ILE A 98 -18.94 -8.78 -8.10
C ILE A 98 -19.50 -7.50 -7.44
N GLY A 99 -19.22 -6.34 -8.05
CA GLY A 99 -19.59 -5.02 -7.55
C GLY A 99 -18.79 -4.58 -6.33
N TYR A 100 -18.68 -3.27 -6.13
CA TYR A 100 -17.79 -2.67 -5.13
C TYR A 100 -18.03 -3.15 -3.69
N THR A 101 -19.30 -3.28 -3.28
CA THR A 101 -19.66 -3.81 -1.94
C THR A 101 -19.17 -5.25 -1.77
N GLY A 102 -19.37 -6.10 -2.79
CA GLY A 102 -18.99 -7.51 -2.77
C GLY A 102 -17.48 -7.67 -2.76
N GLY A 103 -16.78 -6.98 -3.66
CA GLY A 103 -15.33 -6.99 -3.77
C GLY A 103 -14.65 -6.47 -2.51
N SER A 104 -15.08 -5.30 -2.02
CA SER A 104 -14.55 -4.72 -0.78
C SER A 104 -14.73 -5.65 0.43
N THR A 105 -15.91 -6.26 0.57
CA THR A 105 -16.18 -7.19 1.69
C THR A 105 -15.32 -8.44 1.60
N LEU A 106 -15.23 -9.05 0.40
CA LEU A 106 -14.39 -10.23 0.16
C LEU A 106 -12.92 -9.95 0.46
N LEU A 107 -12.39 -8.85 -0.07
CA LEU A 107 -10.99 -8.45 0.10
C LEU A 107 -10.67 -8.10 1.56
N LEU A 108 -11.61 -7.48 2.28
CA LEU A 108 -11.48 -7.25 3.72
C LEU A 108 -11.38 -8.57 4.49
N VAL A 109 -12.24 -9.55 4.20
CA VAL A 109 -12.19 -10.88 4.84
C VAL A 109 -10.86 -11.57 4.53
N CYS A 110 -10.41 -11.54 3.27
CA CYS A 110 -9.10 -12.10 2.90
C CYS A 110 -7.95 -11.42 3.64
N LEU A 111 -7.95 -10.09 3.72
CA LEU A 111 -6.93 -9.33 4.45
C LEU A 111 -6.91 -9.69 5.94
N LEU A 112 -8.06 -9.72 6.59
CA LEU A 112 -8.19 -10.10 8.00
C LEU A 112 -7.75 -11.55 8.23
N ALA A 113 -8.07 -12.46 7.31
CA ALA A 113 -7.61 -13.85 7.38
C ALA A 113 -6.08 -13.94 7.28
N VAL A 114 -5.45 -13.21 6.35
CA VAL A 114 -3.98 -13.20 6.22
C VAL A 114 -3.32 -12.63 7.47
N LEU A 115 -3.81 -11.50 7.99
CA LEU A 115 -3.30 -10.90 9.24
C LEU A 115 -3.49 -11.84 10.44
N GLY A 116 -4.64 -12.51 10.54
CA GLY A 116 -4.94 -13.48 11.58
C GLY A 116 -4.04 -14.71 11.52
N LEU A 117 -3.83 -15.27 10.32
CA LEU A 117 -2.92 -16.40 10.10
C LEU A 117 -1.46 -16.01 10.39
N TRP A 118 -1.05 -14.80 10.01
CA TRP A 118 0.27 -14.28 10.37
C TRP A 118 0.42 -14.19 11.89
N HIS A 119 -0.53 -13.56 12.58
CA HIS A 119 -0.51 -13.46 14.04
C HIS A 119 -0.49 -14.83 14.71
N TRP A 120 -1.27 -15.79 14.22
CA TRP A 120 -1.30 -17.15 14.76
C TRP A 120 0.03 -17.89 14.54
N SER A 121 0.68 -17.68 13.40
CA SER A 121 1.94 -18.32 13.02
C SER A 121 3.16 -17.74 13.73
N GLU A 122 3.22 -16.42 13.92
CA GLU A 122 4.42 -15.70 14.36
C GLU A 122 4.26 -14.97 15.71
N GLY A 123 3.05 -14.98 16.29
CA GLY A 123 2.72 -14.30 17.54
C GLY A 123 2.68 -12.76 17.44
N THR A 124 2.93 -12.19 16.26
CA THR A 124 2.91 -10.75 16.01
C THR A 124 2.72 -10.45 14.52
N ILE A 125 2.11 -9.31 14.22
CA ILE A 125 1.98 -8.74 12.86
C ILE A 125 2.86 -7.49 12.68
N SER A 126 3.86 -7.33 13.54
CA SER A 126 4.76 -6.17 13.50
C SER A 126 5.63 -6.19 12.23
N VAL A 127 5.61 -5.10 11.47
CA VAL A 127 6.47 -4.97 10.26
C VAL A 127 7.96 -4.94 10.56
N ASN A 128 8.32 -4.69 11.83
CA ASN A 128 9.71 -4.70 12.27
C ASN A 128 10.29 -6.12 12.38
N THR A 129 9.45 -7.17 12.37
CA THR A 129 9.91 -8.58 12.43
C THR A 129 10.03 -9.23 11.05
N VAL A 130 9.81 -8.46 9.98
CA VAL A 130 9.88 -8.94 8.59
C VAL A 130 11.35 -9.13 8.18
N ALA A 131 11.86 -10.33 8.46
CA ALA A 131 13.25 -10.71 8.17
C ALA A 131 13.41 -12.13 7.60
N THR A 132 12.38 -12.97 7.66
CA THR A 132 12.42 -14.35 7.15
C THR A 132 11.51 -14.51 5.93
N PRO A 133 11.81 -15.43 5.00
CA PRO A 133 10.96 -15.67 3.83
C PRO A 133 9.49 -15.94 4.18
N LYS A 134 9.25 -16.66 5.27
CA LYS A 134 7.91 -16.98 5.76
C LYS A 134 7.14 -15.72 6.17
N VAL A 135 7.76 -14.84 6.95
CA VAL A 135 7.16 -13.58 7.40
C VAL A 135 6.98 -12.62 6.23
N GLU A 136 7.93 -12.59 5.29
CA GLU A 136 7.83 -11.79 4.06
C GLU A 136 6.65 -12.22 3.18
N CYS A 137 6.37 -13.52 3.07
CA CYS A 137 5.18 -14.01 2.36
C CYS A 137 3.88 -13.47 2.98
N PHE A 138 3.75 -13.51 4.31
CA PHE A 138 2.58 -12.93 5.00
C PHE A 138 2.49 -11.42 4.79
N TYR A 139 3.62 -10.73 4.88
CA TYR A 139 3.70 -9.28 4.68
C TYR A 139 3.26 -8.87 3.27
N TRP A 140 3.81 -9.50 2.24
CA TRP A 140 3.45 -9.19 0.85
C TRP A 140 2.03 -9.63 0.49
N ALA A 141 1.54 -10.72 1.06
CA ALA A 141 0.13 -11.11 0.91
C ALA A 141 -0.81 -10.07 1.55
N ALA A 142 -0.54 -9.63 2.78
CA ALA A 142 -1.33 -8.60 3.46
C ALA A 142 -1.29 -7.28 2.68
N ILE A 143 -0.11 -6.88 2.18
CA ILE A 143 0.03 -5.70 1.33
C ILE A 143 -0.82 -5.82 0.08
N THR A 144 -0.78 -6.95 -0.61
CA THR A 144 -1.47 -7.15 -1.89
C THR A 144 -2.98 -7.08 -1.69
N PHE A 145 -3.54 -7.81 -0.73
CA PHE A 145 -4.97 -7.72 -0.42
C PHE A 145 -5.38 -6.32 0.05
N SER A 146 -4.53 -5.66 0.85
CA SER A 146 -4.77 -4.28 1.26
C SER A 146 -4.73 -3.31 0.07
N GLN A 147 -3.87 -3.52 -0.93
CA GLN A 147 -3.82 -2.68 -2.12
C GLN A 147 -5.08 -2.83 -2.96
N THR A 148 -5.51 -4.07 -3.22
CA THR A 148 -6.74 -4.35 -3.97
C THR A 148 -7.98 -3.86 -3.22
N LEU A 149 -8.06 -4.12 -1.92
CA LEU A 149 -9.17 -3.63 -1.07
C LEU A 149 -9.31 -2.12 -1.16
N GLY A 150 -8.19 -1.40 -1.09
CA GLY A 150 -8.28 0.05 -1.06
C GLY A 150 -8.71 0.69 -2.38
N THR A 151 -8.42 0.09 -3.55
CA THR A 151 -9.03 0.58 -4.81
C THR A 151 -10.54 0.34 -4.79
N ALA A 152 -10.97 -0.91 -4.53
CA ALA A 152 -12.39 -1.26 -4.46
C ALA A 152 -13.17 -0.36 -3.47
N LEU A 153 -12.60 -0.12 -2.29
CA LEU A 153 -13.20 0.73 -1.25
C LEU A 153 -13.20 2.21 -1.62
N GLY A 154 -12.16 2.68 -2.32
CA GLY A 154 -12.06 4.05 -2.80
C GLY A 154 -13.13 4.36 -3.84
N ASP A 155 -13.24 3.50 -4.85
CA ASP A 155 -14.29 3.55 -5.87
C ASP A 155 -15.69 3.42 -5.26
N TRP A 156 -15.86 2.49 -4.31
CA TRP A 156 -17.13 2.34 -3.63
C TRP A 156 -17.57 3.63 -2.94
N MET A 157 -16.63 4.31 -2.27
CA MET A 157 -16.91 5.56 -1.58
C MET A 157 -17.34 6.65 -2.57
N ALA A 158 -16.68 6.76 -3.71
CA ALA A 158 -17.06 7.71 -4.75
C ALA A 158 -18.47 7.40 -5.31
N ASP A 159 -18.79 6.13 -5.51
CA ASP A 159 -20.07 5.63 -6.03
C ASP A 159 -21.25 5.87 -5.08
N THR A 160 -21.01 6.12 -3.78
CA THR A 160 -22.07 6.51 -2.82
C THR A 160 -22.69 7.89 -3.07
N GLY A 161 -22.23 8.61 -4.10
CA GLY A 161 -22.67 9.98 -4.43
C GLY A 161 -21.77 11.07 -3.85
N LEU A 162 -20.69 10.70 -3.16
CA LEU A 162 -19.67 11.64 -2.68
C LEU A 162 -18.70 12.10 -3.78
N GLY A 163 -18.59 11.33 -4.87
CA GLY A 163 -17.55 11.53 -5.88
C GLY A 163 -16.14 11.29 -5.35
N TYR A 164 -15.14 11.38 -6.23
CA TYR A 164 -13.76 11.11 -5.85
C TYR A 164 -13.17 12.16 -4.89
N GLU A 165 -13.55 13.43 -5.01
CA GLU A 165 -13.18 14.50 -4.07
C GLU A 165 -13.69 14.21 -2.65
N GLY A 166 -14.98 13.89 -2.52
CA GLY A 166 -15.60 13.58 -1.23
C GLY A 166 -15.01 12.31 -0.60
N GLY A 167 -14.77 11.27 -1.41
CA GLY A 167 -14.07 10.08 -0.96
C GLY A 167 -12.66 10.37 -0.44
N ALA A 168 -11.86 11.14 -1.19
CA ALA A 168 -10.51 11.55 -0.78
C ALA A 168 -10.53 12.32 0.54
N LEU A 169 -11.50 13.22 0.74
CA LEU A 169 -11.67 13.96 1.99
C LEU A 169 -11.97 13.04 3.18
N VAL A 170 -12.87 12.06 3.01
CA VAL A 170 -13.21 11.08 4.06
C VAL A 170 -11.96 10.30 4.49
N PHE A 171 -11.17 9.79 3.55
CA PHE A 171 -9.95 9.06 3.89
C PHE A 171 -8.86 9.97 4.47
N ALA A 172 -8.75 11.22 4.02
CA ALA A 172 -7.84 12.20 4.60
C ALA A 172 -8.17 12.50 6.08
N VAL A 173 -9.46 12.71 6.39
CA VAL A 173 -9.94 12.90 7.76
C VAL A 173 -9.66 11.65 8.60
N GLY A 174 -9.93 10.46 8.06
CA GLY A 174 -9.60 9.19 8.71
C GLY A 174 -8.12 9.10 9.07
N LEU A 175 -7.22 9.38 8.12
CA LEU A 175 -5.77 9.40 8.36
C LEU A 175 -5.36 10.45 9.40
N ALA A 176 -5.97 11.64 9.38
CA ALA A 176 -5.72 12.68 10.37
C ALA A 176 -6.13 12.24 11.78
N ILE A 177 -7.28 11.54 11.92
CA ILE A 177 -7.71 10.94 13.19
C ILE A 177 -6.69 9.90 13.67
N ILE A 178 -6.20 9.02 12.77
CA ILE A 178 -5.16 8.05 13.15
C ILE A 178 -3.86 8.74 13.59
N GLY A 179 -3.47 9.84 12.92
CA GLY A 179 -2.34 10.67 13.32
C GLY A 179 -2.54 11.30 14.71
N ALA A 180 -3.73 11.83 14.98
CA ALA A 180 -4.10 12.37 16.30
C ALA A 180 -4.05 11.28 17.39
N LEU A 181 -4.62 10.10 17.13
CA LEU A 181 -4.55 8.96 18.04
C LEU A 181 -3.11 8.51 18.30
N TYR A 182 -2.25 8.54 17.28
CA TYR A 182 -0.83 8.23 17.43
C TYR A 182 -0.13 9.21 18.38
N LEU A 183 -0.42 10.51 18.27
CA LEU A 183 0.23 11.55 19.07
C LEU A 183 -0.32 11.67 20.50
N TRP A 184 -1.62 11.42 20.70
CA TRP A 184 -2.29 11.74 21.95
C TRP A 184 -2.75 10.53 22.77
N THR A 185 -2.59 9.31 22.25
CA THR A 185 -3.01 8.09 22.96
C THR A 185 -1.91 7.04 23.03
N ASN A 186 -2.13 6.06 23.92
CA ASN A 186 -1.27 4.88 24.10
C ASN A 186 -1.80 3.63 23.36
N ILE A 187 -2.64 3.80 22.34
CA ILE A 187 -3.10 2.69 21.50
C ILE A 187 -1.89 2.02 20.84
N SER A 188 -1.97 0.69 20.66
CA SER A 188 -0.93 -0.12 20.03
C SER A 188 -0.43 0.51 18.73
N ARG A 189 0.88 0.78 18.67
CA ARG A 189 1.54 1.36 17.50
C ARG A 189 1.46 0.45 16.27
N VAL A 190 1.45 -0.87 16.50
CA VAL A 190 1.29 -1.87 15.43
C VAL A 190 -0.12 -1.81 14.84
N LEU A 191 -1.14 -1.66 15.70
CA LEU A 191 -2.53 -1.53 15.25
C LEU A 191 -2.73 -0.23 14.46
N LEU A 192 -2.28 0.91 15.00
CA LEU A 192 -2.37 2.20 14.32
C LEU A 192 -1.62 2.19 12.98
N PHE A 193 -0.46 1.52 12.92
CA PHE A 193 0.27 1.33 11.68
C PHE A 193 -0.57 0.59 10.64
N TRP A 194 -1.17 -0.55 10.97
CA TRP A 194 -1.97 -1.31 10.01
C TRP A 194 -3.21 -0.55 9.56
N ILE A 195 -3.90 0.13 10.48
CA ILE A 195 -5.05 0.95 10.13
C ILE A 195 -4.62 2.07 9.17
N ALA A 196 -3.57 2.85 9.51
CA ALA A 196 -3.06 3.89 8.63
C ALA A 196 -2.62 3.33 7.28
N PHE A 197 -1.85 2.23 7.27
CA PHE A 197 -1.36 1.60 6.05
C PHE A 197 -2.50 1.17 5.14
N ILE A 198 -3.53 0.52 5.69
CA ILE A 198 -4.72 0.11 4.96
C ILE A 198 -5.49 1.33 4.44
N LEU A 199 -5.67 2.38 5.25
CA LEU A 199 -6.37 3.62 4.86
C LEU A 199 -5.60 4.49 3.84
N THR A 200 -4.27 4.45 3.82
CA THR A 200 -3.50 5.21 2.81
C THR A 200 -3.72 4.70 1.39
N ARG A 201 -4.18 3.46 1.22
CA ARG A 201 -4.51 2.94 -0.11
C ARG A 201 -5.77 3.56 -0.70
N PRO A 202 -6.97 3.46 -0.10
CA PRO A 202 -8.15 4.09 -0.65
C PRO A 202 -8.00 5.61 -0.73
N PHE A 203 -7.25 6.23 0.19
CA PHE A 203 -6.86 7.64 0.03
C PHE A 203 -6.07 7.88 -1.26
N GLY A 204 -4.99 7.13 -1.50
CA GLY A 204 -4.17 7.32 -2.69
C GLY A 204 -4.89 6.99 -3.99
N ALA A 205 -5.75 5.96 -3.99
CA ALA A 205 -6.60 5.59 -5.13
C ALA A 205 -7.58 6.71 -5.45
N THR A 206 -8.40 7.14 -4.47
CA THR A 206 -9.33 8.25 -4.66
C THR A 206 -8.66 9.56 -5.09
N VAL A 207 -7.43 9.84 -4.61
CA VAL A 207 -6.64 10.98 -5.11
C VAL A 207 -6.18 10.77 -6.56
N GLY A 208 -5.80 9.56 -6.94
CA GLY A 208 -5.43 9.23 -8.32
C GLY A 208 -6.60 9.39 -9.28
N ASP A 209 -7.75 8.86 -8.89
CA ASP A 209 -9.01 9.00 -9.62
C ASP A 209 -9.49 10.45 -9.64
N PHE A 210 -9.36 11.18 -8.54
CA PHE A 210 -9.64 12.62 -8.50
C PHE A 210 -8.79 13.37 -9.53
N LEU A 211 -7.53 12.99 -9.74
CA LEU A 211 -6.73 13.61 -10.79
C LEU A 211 -7.27 13.28 -12.18
N ASP A 212 -7.63 12.02 -12.47
CA ASP A 212 -7.81 11.57 -13.85
C ASP A 212 -9.24 11.35 -14.35
N LYS A 213 -10.21 11.18 -13.46
CA LYS A 213 -11.59 10.86 -13.83
C LYS A 213 -12.32 12.12 -14.32
N PRO A 214 -13.43 11.96 -15.05
CA PRO A 214 -14.20 13.10 -15.55
C PRO A 214 -14.71 14.01 -14.42
N ILE A 215 -14.95 15.28 -14.76
CA ILE A 215 -15.49 16.29 -13.85
C ILE A 215 -16.88 15.90 -13.33
N SER A 216 -17.67 15.16 -14.12
CA SER A 216 -18.98 14.65 -13.71
C SER A 216 -18.92 13.73 -12.49
N ASP A 217 -17.79 13.06 -12.28
CA ASP A 217 -17.60 12.06 -11.24
C ASP A 217 -16.79 12.65 -10.06
N GLY A 218 -16.55 13.96 -10.09
CA GLY A 218 -15.76 14.70 -9.11
C GLY A 218 -14.25 14.67 -9.36
N GLY A 219 -13.78 14.35 -10.57
CA GLY A 219 -12.36 14.38 -10.94
C GLY A 219 -11.93 15.65 -11.72
N LEU A 220 -10.64 15.73 -12.06
CA LEU A 220 -10.02 16.87 -12.76
C LEU A 220 -9.78 16.61 -14.25
N ASN A 221 -10.07 15.39 -14.74
CA ASN A 221 -9.84 14.97 -16.12
C ASN A 221 -8.39 15.19 -16.60
N PHE A 222 -7.42 15.03 -15.71
CA PHE A 222 -6.00 15.12 -16.00
C PHE A 222 -5.51 13.84 -16.70
N SER A 223 -4.46 13.96 -17.51
CA SER A 223 -3.94 12.83 -18.28
C SER A 223 -3.32 11.75 -17.39
N ARG A 224 -3.85 10.52 -17.43
CA ARG A 224 -3.34 9.37 -16.62
C ARG A 224 -1.85 9.12 -16.82
N PRO A 225 -1.34 8.97 -18.07
CA PRO A 225 0.08 8.67 -18.26
C PRO A 225 0.99 9.81 -17.78
N LEU A 226 0.53 11.06 -17.90
CA LEU A 226 1.27 12.22 -17.41
C LEU A 226 1.28 12.27 -15.88
N ALA A 227 0.14 12.02 -15.23
CA ALA A 227 0.06 11.91 -13.77
C ALA A 227 1.02 10.85 -13.25
N SER A 228 0.97 9.65 -13.84
CA SER A 228 1.87 8.55 -13.48
C SER A 228 3.33 8.91 -13.68
N ALA A 229 3.71 9.56 -14.78
CA ALA A 229 5.08 9.99 -15.04
C ALA A 229 5.58 11.00 -13.99
N ILE A 230 4.76 12.00 -13.64
CA ILE A 230 5.10 13.02 -12.63
C ILE A 230 5.27 12.38 -11.25
N ILE A 231 4.33 11.52 -10.84
CA ILE A 231 4.37 10.88 -9.53
C ILE A 231 5.53 9.88 -9.44
N ALA A 232 5.80 9.12 -10.50
CA ALA A 232 6.97 8.24 -10.57
C ALA A 232 8.27 9.04 -10.45
N GLY A 233 8.39 10.16 -11.16
CA GLY A 233 9.52 11.09 -11.05
C GLY A 233 9.69 11.62 -9.62
N PHE A 234 8.60 12.02 -8.97
CA PHE A 234 8.60 12.46 -7.58
C PHE A 234 9.11 11.37 -6.63
N ILE A 235 8.63 10.13 -6.76
CA ILE A 235 9.10 9.00 -5.95
C ILE A 235 10.61 8.80 -6.14
N VAL A 236 11.08 8.77 -7.39
CA VAL A 236 12.50 8.60 -7.70
C VAL A 236 13.34 9.69 -7.06
N VAL A 237 12.93 10.96 -7.17
CA VAL A 237 13.59 12.10 -6.52
C VAL A 237 13.63 11.93 -5.00
N CYS A 238 12.53 11.54 -4.37
CA CYS A 238 12.50 11.27 -2.93
C CYS A 238 13.47 10.15 -2.53
N LEU A 239 13.58 9.07 -3.31
CA LEU A 239 14.50 7.96 -3.01
C LEU A 239 15.98 8.34 -3.12
N PHE A 240 16.32 9.29 -4.00
CA PHE A 240 17.70 9.78 -4.12
C PHE A 240 18.06 10.82 -3.05
N ILE A 241 17.13 11.72 -2.72
CA ILE A 241 17.41 12.85 -1.81
C ILE A 241 17.24 12.45 -0.34
N LEU A 242 16.27 11.59 -0.02
CA LEU A 242 15.88 11.28 1.35
C LEU A 242 16.43 9.89 1.75
N PRO A 243 17.49 9.82 2.58
CA PRO A 243 18.10 8.55 2.94
C PRO A 243 17.12 7.69 3.73
N GLN A 244 16.89 6.46 3.26
CA GLN A 244 16.04 5.49 3.95
C GLN A 244 16.86 4.45 4.68
N ARG A 245 16.41 4.10 5.88
CA ARG A 245 17.02 3.09 6.73
C ARG A 245 16.05 1.94 6.93
N ALA A 246 16.60 0.75 7.19
CA ALA A 246 15.83 -0.40 7.63
C ALA A 246 15.12 -0.08 8.95
N GLY A 247 13.89 -0.56 9.11
CA GLY A 247 13.13 -0.45 10.36
C GLY A 247 13.90 -1.08 11.52
N ARG A 248 13.92 -0.40 12.67
CA ARG A 248 14.55 -0.86 13.90
C ARG A 248 13.51 -1.48 14.84
N HIS A 249 13.89 -2.56 15.53
CA HIS A 249 13.05 -3.19 16.54
C HIS A 249 12.70 -2.20 17.67
N PRO A 250 11.43 -2.11 18.12
CA PRO A 250 11.04 -1.29 19.28
C PRO A 250 11.52 -1.82 20.64
N GLY A 251 12.59 -2.61 20.70
CA GLY A 251 12.99 -3.37 21.89
C GLY A 251 14.25 -2.88 22.62
N VAL A 252 14.96 -1.87 22.11
CA VAL A 252 16.17 -1.35 22.77
C VAL A 252 15.92 0.10 23.14
N SER A 253 15.46 0.31 24.38
CA SER A 253 15.72 1.56 25.06
C SER A 253 17.23 1.82 24.99
N SER A 254 17.60 2.96 24.42
CA SER A 254 18.95 3.49 24.53
C SER A 254 19.26 3.67 26.02
N GLN A 255 19.93 2.69 26.63
CA GLN A 255 20.65 2.96 27.86
C GLN A 255 21.75 3.99 27.51
N PRO A 256 21.81 5.14 28.19
CA PRO A 256 22.93 6.05 28.04
C PRO A 256 24.20 5.27 28.43
N ALA A 257 25.25 5.40 27.62
CA ALA A 257 26.57 4.96 28.03
C ALA A 257 26.94 5.74 29.29
N GLU A 258 27.23 5.02 30.37
CA GLU A 258 27.92 5.56 31.56
C GLU A 258 29.30 6.10 31.20
#